data_AF-A0A7C1X6F3-F1
#
_entry.id   AF-A0A7C1X6F3-F1
#
_cell.length_a   1.000
_cell.length_b   1.000
_cell.length_c   1.000
_cell.angle_alpha   90.00
_cell.angle_beta   90.00
_cell.angle_gamma   90.00
#
_symmetry.space_group_name_H-M   'P 1'
#
loop_
_entity.id
_entity.type
_entity.pdbx_description
1 polymer ?
#
loop_
_entity_poly.entity_id
_entity_poly.type
_entity_poly.pdbx_seq_one_letter_code
_entity_poly.pdbx_strand_id
1 'polypeptide(L)'
;EELKVVKDRLIPLRERFISLMDEDAESFKAVMQAYKLPKMTEAERQEREQAVSEALKKAAEVPLRTMRLALDVLKLAKPVVEYGNKNSISDAGVATLNLDAAFRGARLNVLINLGGIKDRDFVAGMQETLDELTSELEGLVKSYLDTVARRMS
;
A
#
# COMPACT_ATOMS: atom_id res chain seq x y z
N GLU A 1 -13.35 8.17 25.44
CA GLU A 1 -12.13 8.89 25.02
C GLU A 1 -11.33 8.19 23.93
N GLU A 2 -10.82 6.98 24.16
CA GLU A 2 -9.94 6.29 23.20
C GLU A 2 -10.56 6.06 21.80
N LEU A 3 -11.80 5.57 21.70
CA LEU A 3 -12.46 5.37 20.40
C LEU A 3 -12.73 6.69 19.64
N LYS A 4 -12.90 7.81 20.36
CA LYS A 4 -13.07 9.12 19.75
C LYS A 4 -11.74 9.60 19.14
N VAL A 5 -10.64 9.42 19.87
CA VAL A 5 -9.28 9.69 19.37
C VAL A 5 -8.97 8.83 18.13
N VAL A 6 -9.34 7.55 18.13
CA VAL A 6 -9.18 6.68 16.96
C VAL A 6 -9.95 7.23 15.76
N LYS A 7 -11.24 7.57 15.93
CA LYS A 7 -12.05 8.16 14.87
C LYS A 7 -11.40 9.41 14.26
N ASP A 8 -10.97 10.34 15.10
CA ASP A 8 -10.39 11.62 14.66
C ASP A 8 -9.08 11.41 13.89
N ARG A 9 -8.31 10.36 14.23
CA ARG A 9 -7.10 9.97 13.50
C ARG A 9 -7.39 9.25 12.19
N LEU A 10 -8.50 8.54 12.06
CA LEU A 10 -8.86 7.79 10.83
C LEU A 10 -9.35 8.69 9.70
N ILE A 11 -10.03 9.79 10.02
CA ILE A 11 -10.57 10.74 9.02
C ILE A 11 -9.51 11.23 8.03
N PRO A 12 -8.36 11.78 8.45
CA PRO A 12 -7.34 12.24 7.51
C PRO A 12 -6.70 11.10 6.70
N LEU A 13 -6.69 9.86 7.21
CA LEU A 13 -6.13 8.71 6.47
C LEU A 13 -7.01 8.31 5.29
N ARG A 14 -8.34 8.49 5.40
CA ARG A 14 -9.25 8.31 4.26
C ARG A 14 -8.91 9.30 3.14
N GLU A 15 -8.70 10.56 3.46
CA GLU A 15 -8.32 11.57 2.45
C GLU A 15 -6.95 11.24 1.86
N ARG A 16 -6.02 10.72 2.67
CA ARG A 16 -4.72 10.27 2.17
C ARG A 16 -4.84 9.12 1.17
N PHE A 17 -5.74 8.15 1.38
CA PHE A 17 -6.00 7.10 0.38
C PHE A 17 -6.47 7.69 -0.96
N ILE A 18 -7.36 8.69 -0.92
CA ILE A 18 -7.85 9.35 -2.13
C ILE A 18 -6.70 10.06 -2.85
N SER A 19 -5.87 10.82 -2.13
CA SER A 19 -4.69 11.47 -2.73
C SER A 19 -3.70 10.46 -3.33
N LEU A 20 -3.53 9.29 -2.71
CA LEU A 20 -2.65 8.25 -3.25
C LEU A 20 -3.17 7.67 -4.58
N MET A 21 -4.49 7.68 -4.83
CA MET A 21 -5.04 7.29 -6.14
C MET A 21 -4.64 8.29 -7.23
N ASP A 22 -4.70 9.59 -6.94
CA ASP A 22 -4.29 10.63 -7.89
C ASP A 22 -2.77 10.56 -8.14
N GLU A 23 -1.98 10.40 -7.09
CA GLU A 23 -0.52 10.23 -7.19
C GLU A 23 -0.14 8.98 -8.01
N ASP A 24 -0.89 7.87 -7.89
CA ASP A 24 -0.65 6.65 -8.67
C ASP A 24 -0.91 6.89 -10.15
N ALA A 25 -2.02 7.56 -10.48
CA ALA A 25 -2.36 7.94 -11.84
C ALA A 25 -1.32 8.90 -12.47
N GLU A 26 -0.78 9.83 -11.70
CA GLU A 26 0.31 10.71 -12.13
C GLU A 26 1.61 9.93 -12.38
N SER A 27 1.97 9.03 -11.47
CA SER A 27 3.16 8.19 -11.62
C SER A 27 3.09 7.29 -12.86
N PHE A 28 1.91 6.73 -13.15
CA PHE A 28 1.66 5.94 -14.35
C PHE A 28 1.84 6.78 -15.62
N LYS A 29 1.31 8.01 -15.65
CA LYS A 29 1.52 8.93 -16.79
C LYS A 29 3.01 9.20 -17.01
N ALA A 30 3.78 9.41 -15.95
CA ALA A 30 5.23 9.64 -16.04
C ALA A 30 5.97 8.43 -16.62
N VAL A 31 5.65 7.21 -16.18
CA VAL A 31 6.18 5.97 -16.76
C VAL A 31 5.85 5.87 -18.24
N MET A 32 4.61 6.16 -18.63
CA MET A 32 4.19 6.13 -20.03
C MET A 32 4.88 7.20 -20.89
N GLN A 33 5.20 8.37 -20.34
CA GLN A 33 5.99 9.40 -21.03
C GLN A 33 7.44 8.94 -21.24
N ALA A 34 8.07 8.37 -20.21
CA ALA A 34 9.42 7.82 -20.31
C ALA A 34 9.51 6.72 -21.40
N TYR A 35 8.49 5.86 -21.49
CA TYR A 35 8.45 4.83 -22.54
C TYR A 35 8.37 5.38 -23.97
N LYS A 36 7.83 6.60 -24.15
CA LYS A 36 7.68 7.28 -25.44
C LYS A 36 8.93 8.01 -25.92
N LEU A 37 9.97 8.12 -25.10
CA LEU A 37 11.22 8.76 -25.51
C LEU A 37 11.84 8.07 -26.74
N PRO A 38 12.59 8.80 -27.58
CA PRO A 38 13.31 8.26 -28.73
C PRO A 38 14.28 7.12 -28.34
N LYS A 39 14.66 6.30 -29.32
CA LYS A 39 15.53 5.12 -29.11
C LYS A 39 16.29 4.70 -30.38
N MET A 40 16.49 5.63 -31.30
CA MET A 40 17.12 5.38 -32.59
C MET A 40 18.65 5.40 -32.47
N THR A 41 19.19 6.31 -31.65
CA THR A 41 20.62 6.40 -31.37
C THR A 41 20.98 5.71 -30.05
N GLU A 42 22.28 5.44 -29.85
CA GLU A 42 22.76 4.87 -28.59
C GLU A 42 22.56 5.83 -27.41
N ALA A 43 22.82 7.13 -27.61
CA ALA A 43 22.57 8.15 -26.59
C ALA A 43 21.08 8.21 -26.20
N GLU A 44 20.18 8.19 -27.18
CA GLU A 44 18.72 8.17 -26.93
C GLU A 44 18.29 6.92 -26.17
N ARG A 45 18.87 5.74 -26.47
CA ARG A 45 18.55 4.50 -25.73
C ARG A 45 18.98 4.58 -24.28
N GLN A 46 20.17 5.12 -24.01
CA GLN A 46 20.67 5.27 -22.64
C GLN A 46 19.82 6.27 -21.85
N GLU A 47 19.49 7.42 -22.43
CA GLU A 47 18.62 8.42 -21.81
C GLU A 47 17.22 7.84 -21.52
N ARG A 48 16.64 7.15 -22.51
CA ARG A 48 15.34 6.49 -22.34
C ARG A 48 15.38 5.42 -21.25
N GLU A 49 16.42 4.60 -21.21
CA GLU A 49 16.57 3.55 -20.19
C GLU A 49 16.64 4.17 -18.79
N GLN A 50 17.44 5.22 -18.61
CA GLN A 50 17.53 5.93 -17.34
C GLN A 50 16.19 6.54 -16.94
N ALA A 51 15.51 7.25 -17.85
CA ALA A 51 14.22 7.87 -17.58
C ALA A 51 13.13 6.84 -17.21
N VAL A 52 13.10 5.70 -17.90
CA VAL A 52 12.17 4.60 -17.58
C VAL A 52 12.49 4.02 -16.20
N SER A 53 13.77 3.77 -15.89
CA SER A 53 14.15 3.23 -14.59
C SER A 53 13.78 4.18 -13.45
N GLU A 54 14.04 5.48 -13.59
CA GLU A 54 13.68 6.48 -12.58
C GLU A 54 12.17 6.62 -12.40
N ALA A 55 11.41 6.61 -13.52
CA ALA A 55 9.96 6.67 -13.47
C ALA A 55 9.35 5.44 -12.78
N LEU A 56 9.86 4.24 -13.06
CA LEU A 56 9.40 3.00 -12.42
C LEU A 56 9.72 2.95 -10.93
N LYS A 57 10.90 3.43 -10.51
CA LYS A 57 11.25 3.55 -9.07
C LYS A 57 10.23 4.43 -8.34
N LYS A 58 9.94 5.62 -8.88
CA LYS A 58 8.92 6.53 -8.33
C LYS A 58 7.52 5.92 -8.35
N ALA A 59 7.15 5.23 -9.44
CA ALA A 59 5.86 4.56 -9.55
C ALA A 59 5.70 3.38 -8.58
N ALA A 60 6.79 2.73 -8.17
CA ALA A 60 6.76 1.69 -7.14
C ALA A 60 6.53 2.27 -5.71
N GLU A 61 6.94 3.51 -5.46
CA GLU A 61 6.81 4.15 -4.13
C GLU A 61 5.37 4.54 -3.78
N VAL A 62 4.53 4.88 -4.75
CA VAL A 62 3.12 5.23 -4.48
C VAL A 62 2.33 4.03 -3.89
N PRO A 63 2.29 2.84 -4.53
CA PRO A 63 1.62 1.69 -3.95
C PRO A 63 2.28 1.21 -2.65
N LEU A 64 3.60 1.36 -2.46
CA LEU A 64 4.24 1.09 -1.17
C LEU A 64 3.66 1.98 -0.06
N ARG A 65 3.42 3.27 -0.33
CA ARG A 65 2.78 4.17 0.63
C ARG A 65 1.33 3.76 0.91
N THR A 66 0.61 3.25 -0.08
CA THR A 66 -0.72 2.65 0.12
C THR A 66 -0.68 1.44 1.05
N MET A 67 0.31 0.55 0.89
CA MET A 67 0.51 -0.59 1.80
C MET A 67 0.73 -0.12 3.24
N ARG A 68 1.67 0.81 3.45
CA ARG A 68 1.98 1.37 4.78
C ARG A 68 0.75 2.01 5.41
N LEU A 69 -0.01 2.79 4.64
CA LEU A 69 -1.23 3.43 5.12
C LEU A 69 -2.31 2.42 5.53
N ALA A 70 -2.51 1.35 4.78
CA ALA A 70 -3.43 0.27 5.15
C ALA A 70 -3.03 -0.40 6.47
N LEU A 71 -1.73 -0.66 6.64
CA LEU A 71 -1.19 -1.25 7.85
C LEU A 71 -1.30 -0.31 9.07
N ASP A 72 -1.03 0.98 8.90
CA ASP A 72 -1.21 1.99 9.94
C ASP A 72 -2.68 2.09 10.38
N VAL A 73 -3.62 2.05 9.43
CA VAL A 73 -5.06 2.02 9.74
C VAL A 73 -5.43 0.76 10.53
N LEU A 74 -4.91 -0.42 10.16
CA LEU A 74 -5.12 -1.64 10.94
C LEU A 74 -4.59 -1.48 12.37
N LYS A 75 -3.37 -0.96 12.55
CA LYS A 75 -2.79 -0.71 13.89
C LYS A 75 -3.68 0.23 14.72
N LEU A 76 -4.19 1.31 14.12
CA LEU A 76 -5.09 2.25 14.77
C LEU A 76 -6.47 1.67 15.09
N ALA A 77 -6.94 0.72 14.29
CA ALA A 77 -8.24 0.08 14.48
C ALA A 77 -8.27 -0.94 15.64
N LYS A 78 -7.13 -1.24 16.28
CA LYS A 78 -7.06 -2.22 17.38
C LYS A 78 -8.13 -2.01 18.46
N PRO A 79 -8.31 -0.79 19.03
CA PRO A 79 -9.30 -0.59 20.09
C PRO A 79 -10.74 -0.75 19.60
N VAL A 80 -11.00 -0.51 18.31
CA VAL A 80 -12.31 -0.73 17.69
C VAL A 80 -12.63 -2.23 17.66
N VAL A 81 -11.66 -3.05 17.28
CA VAL A 81 -11.81 -4.51 17.23
C VAL A 81 -11.90 -5.13 18.62
N GLU A 82 -11.14 -4.64 19.60
CA GLU A 82 -11.11 -5.20 20.96
C GLU A 82 -12.28 -4.71 21.83
N TYR A 83 -12.59 -3.40 21.79
CA TYR A 83 -13.50 -2.76 22.76
C TYR A 83 -14.67 -2.01 22.11
N GLY A 84 -14.74 -1.95 20.77
CA GLY A 84 -15.83 -1.29 20.06
C GLY A 84 -17.22 -1.91 20.31
N ASN A 85 -18.27 -1.29 19.76
CA ASN A 85 -19.64 -1.76 19.94
C ASN A 85 -19.81 -3.21 19.44
N LYS A 86 -20.23 -4.14 20.32
CA LYS A 86 -20.48 -5.55 19.96
C LYS A 86 -21.49 -5.68 18.82
N ASN A 87 -22.49 -4.81 18.75
CA ASN A 87 -23.50 -4.84 17.69
C ASN A 87 -22.96 -4.45 16.30
N SER A 88 -21.77 -3.86 16.23
CA SER A 88 -21.09 -3.48 14.98
C SER A 88 -19.77 -4.24 14.78
N ILE A 89 -19.58 -5.37 15.47
CA ILE A 89 -18.33 -6.14 15.39
C ILE A 89 -18.09 -6.74 13.99
N SER A 90 -19.15 -7.07 13.26
CA SER A 90 -19.08 -7.51 11.87
C SER A 90 -18.47 -6.43 10.97
N ASP A 91 -18.79 -5.15 11.21
CA ASP A 91 -18.26 -4.03 10.43
C ASP A 91 -16.75 -3.89 10.64
N ALA A 92 -16.26 -4.14 11.86
CA ALA A 92 -14.82 -4.17 12.16
C ALA A 92 -14.12 -5.34 11.45
N GLY A 93 -14.77 -6.50 11.34
CA GLY A 93 -14.29 -7.63 10.54
C GLY A 93 -14.20 -7.31 9.05
N VAL A 94 -15.26 -6.74 8.47
CA VAL A 94 -15.28 -6.31 7.06
C VAL A 94 -14.21 -5.25 6.80
N ALA A 95 -14.04 -4.27 7.69
CA ALA A 95 -12.99 -3.27 7.59
C ALA A 95 -11.59 -3.89 7.58
N THR A 96 -11.35 -4.90 8.44
CA THR A 96 -10.08 -5.65 8.48
C THR A 96 -9.80 -6.34 7.14
N LEU A 97 -10.80 -7.01 6.54
CA LEU A 97 -10.67 -7.66 5.24
C LEU A 97 -10.43 -6.67 4.09
N ASN A 98 -11.11 -5.52 4.11
CA ASN A 98 -10.91 -4.48 3.11
C ASN A 98 -9.48 -3.90 3.17
N LEU A 99 -8.92 -3.73 4.36
CA LEU A 99 -7.56 -3.24 4.54
C LEU A 99 -6.52 -4.29 4.10
N ASP A 100 -6.76 -5.57 4.39
CA ASP A 100 -5.94 -6.67 3.87
C ASP A 100 -5.94 -6.70 2.33
N ALA A 101 -7.12 -6.59 1.71
CA ALA A 101 -7.26 -6.53 0.26
C ALA A 101 -6.56 -5.30 -0.35
N ALA A 102 -6.72 -4.11 0.27
CA ALA A 102 -6.06 -2.89 -0.18
C ALA A 102 -4.53 -3.02 -0.12
N PHE A 103 -3.99 -3.56 0.98
CA PHE A 103 -2.57 -3.83 1.14
C PHE A 103 -2.06 -4.80 0.06
N ARG A 104 -2.72 -5.96 -0.09
CA ARG A 104 -2.28 -6.99 -1.05
C ARG A 104 -2.39 -6.51 -2.48
N GLY A 105 -3.44 -5.77 -2.82
CA GLY A 105 -3.59 -5.12 -4.13
C GLY A 105 -2.46 -4.13 -4.41
N ALA A 106 -2.15 -3.27 -3.45
CA ALA A 106 -1.03 -2.33 -3.58
C ALA A 106 0.32 -3.06 -3.70
N ARG A 107 0.54 -4.16 -2.97
CA ARG A 107 1.74 -4.99 -3.11
C ARG A 107 1.93 -5.51 -4.54
N LEU A 108 0.85 -5.96 -5.20
CA LEU A 108 0.92 -6.38 -6.61
C LEU A 108 1.35 -5.22 -7.52
N ASN A 109 0.89 -4.00 -7.25
CA ASN A 109 1.29 -2.81 -8.00
C ASN A 109 2.75 -2.41 -7.76
N VAL A 110 3.31 -2.64 -6.56
CA VAL A 110 4.75 -2.50 -6.34
C VAL A 110 5.51 -3.52 -7.20
N LEU A 111 5.14 -4.79 -7.10
CA LEU A 111 5.86 -5.90 -7.76
C LEU A 111 5.90 -5.76 -9.28
N ILE A 112 4.80 -5.33 -9.92
CA ILE A 112 4.79 -5.13 -11.38
C ILE A 112 5.74 -4.02 -11.82
N ASN A 113 5.86 -2.95 -11.04
CA ASN A 113 6.82 -1.87 -11.33
C ASN A 113 8.27 -2.34 -11.12
N LEU A 114 8.54 -3.12 -10.05
CA LEU A 114 9.87 -3.69 -9.80
C LEU A 114 10.36 -4.59 -10.94
N GLY A 115 9.45 -5.32 -11.60
CA GLY A 115 9.80 -6.18 -12.73
C GLY A 115 10.43 -5.45 -13.92
N GLY A 116 10.26 -4.13 -14.02
CA GLY A 116 10.88 -3.30 -15.06
C GLY A 116 12.17 -2.58 -14.63
N ILE A 117 12.63 -2.75 -13.38
CA ILE A 117 13.80 -2.04 -12.83
C ILE A 117 15.03 -2.95 -12.88
N LYS A 118 16.12 -2.48 -13.51
CA LYS A 118 17.39 -3.22 -13.59
C LYS A 118 18.29 -3.06 -12.36
N ASP A 119 18.08 -1.99 -11.59
CA ASP A 119 18.80 -1.74 -10.34
C ASP A 119 18.44 -2.80 -9.29
N ARG A 120 19.34 -3.77 -9.11
CA ARG A 120 19.11 -4.94 -8.25
C ARG A 120 19.11 -4.59 -6.77
N ASP A 121 19.90 -3.60 -6.36
CA ASP A 121 19.98 -3.20 -4.95
C ASP A 121 18.68 -2.51 -4.54
N PHE A 122 18.13 -1.64 -5.40
CA PHE A 122 16.81 -1.05 -5.19
C PHE A 122 15.71 -2.12 -5.12
N VAL A 123 15.71 -3.08 -6.06
CA VAL A 123 14.71 -4.15 -6.10
C VAL A 123 14.79 -5.02 -4.85
N ALA A 124 16.00 -5.39 -4.42
CA ALA A 124 16.20 -6.19 -3.22
C ALA A 124 15.71 -5.47 -1.95
N GLY A 125 16.09 -4.20 -1.75
CA GLY A 125 15.64 -3.42 -0.59
C GLY A 125 14.12 -3.19 -0.58
N MET A 126 13.51 -3.01 -1.76
CA MET A 126 12.05 -2.93 -1.85
C MET A 126 11.42 -4.28 -1.48
N GLN A 127 11.94 -5.40 -1.98
CA GLN A 127 11.39 -6.73 -1.69
C GLN A 127 11.45 -7.06 -0.20
N GLU A 128 12.56 -6.75 0.47
CA GLU A 128 12.70 -6.89 1.92
C GLU A 128 11.63 -6.07 2.66
N THR A 129 11.45 -4.81 2.27
CA THR A 129 10.38 -3.96 2.83
C THR A 129 8.98 -4.57 2.61
N LEU A 130 8.71 -5.14 1.42
CA LEU A 130 7.41 -5.77 1.14
C LEU A 130 7.17 -6.99 2.04
N ASP A 131 8.20 -7.79 2.27
CA ASP A 131 8.09 -9.02 3.06
C ASP A 131 7.90 -8.71 4.56
N GLU A 132 8.63 -7.72 5.10
CA GLU A 132 8.44 -7.22 6.46
C GLU A 132 7.00 -6.72 6.69
N LEU A 133 6.52 -5.83 5.82
CA LEU A 133 5.18 -5.28 5.93
C LEU A 133 4.09 -6.36 5.78
N THR A 134 4.33 -7.35 4.92
CA THR A 134 3.39 -8.47 4.71
C THR A 134 3.30 -9.35 5.95
N SER A 135 4.44 -9.67 6.58
CA SER A 135 4.45 -10.45 7.82
C SER A 135 3.71 -9.74 8.95
N GLU A 136 3.86 -8.42 9.06
CA GLU A 136 3.17 -7.63 10.09
C GLU A 136 1.65 -7.58 9.83
N LEU A 137 1.24 -7.36 8.58
CA LEU A 137 -0.16 -7.39 8.17
C LEU A 137 -0.82 -8.73 8.53
N GLU A 138 -0.19 -9.84 8.17
CA GLU A 138 -0.76 -11.18 8.39
C GLU A 138 -0.99 -11.47 9.87
N GLY A 139 -0.07 -11.06 10.74
CA GLY A 139 -0.23 -11.16 12.18
C GLY A 139 -1.44 -10.36 12.70
N LEU A 140 -1.59 -9.12 12.27
CA LEU A 140 -2.70 -8.25 12.69
C LEU A 140 -4.05 -8.74 12.15
N VAL A 141 -4.13 -9.05 10.86
CA VAL A 141 -5.36 -9.53 10.21
C VAL A 141 -5.85 -10.80 10.89
N LYS A 142 -4.97 -11.78 11.10
CA LYS A 142 -5.33 -13.01 11.82
C LYS A 142 -5.83 -12.71 13.23
N SER A 143 -5.07 -11.92 14.00
CA SER A 143 -5.44 -11.56 15.38
C SER A 143 -6.80 -10.86 15.46
N TYR A 144 -7.11 -9.98 14.51
CA TYR A 144 -8.35 -9.21 14.50
C TYR A 144 -9.53 -10.08 14.10
N LEU A 145 -9.40 -10.92 13.07
CA LEU A 145 -10.46 -11.83 12.66
C LEU A 145 -10.75 -12.89 13.75
N ASP A 146 -9.72 -13.41 14.42
CA ASP A 146 -9.89 -14.30 15.57
C ASP A 146 -10.65 -13.60 16.72
N THR A 147 -10.40 -12.31 16.94
CA THR A 147 -11.10 -11.51 17.94
C THR A 147 -12.54 -11.22 17.54
N VAL A 148 -12.78 -10.85 16.28
CA VAL A 148 -14.13 -10.66 15.73
C VAL A 148 -14.95 -11.93 15.89
N ALA A 149 -14.42 -13.10 15.50
CA ALA A 149 -15.11 -14.38 15.62
C ALA A 149 -15.51 -14.69 17.08
N ARG A 150 -14.57 -14.54 18.03
CA ARG A 150 -14.85 -14.73 19.47
C ARG A 150 -15.88 -13.74 20.03
N ARG A 151 -15.90 -12.50 19.53
CA ARG A 151 -16.84 -11.47 19.99
C ARG A 151 -18.21 -11.58 19.32
N MET A 152 -18.33 -12.29 18.20
CA MET A 152 -19.61 -12.59 17.54
C MET A 152 -20.37 -13.72 18.21
N SER A 153 -19.68 -14.67 18.85
CA SER A 153 -20.29 -15.66 19.75
C SER A 153 -20.85 -15.03 21.03
#